data_AF-A0A968FSU5-F1
#
_entry.id   AF-A0A968FSU5-F1
#
_cell.length_a   1.000
_cell.length_b   1.000
_cell.length_c   1.000
_cell.angle_alpha   90.00
_cell.angle_beta   90.00
_cell.angle_gamma   90.00
#
_symmetry.space_group_name_H-M   'P 1'
#
loop_
_entity.id
_entity.type
_entity.pdbx_description
1 polymer ?
#
loop_
_entity_poly.entity_id
_entity_poly.type
_entity_poly.pdbx_seq_one_letter_code
_entity_poly.pdbx_strand_id
1 'polypeptide(L)'
;MTRAASAKIIGGHNFRVLEVDGFPPVVFGCPPGLVKDFAGQHRPLPHHYVLPTQTIVQGRNHFDFEFIIYSFLFMKGGPVKASVYCTRSQKARFKAILNETLFGPSFQHLLQAQFRKLGAHPRFKASDRERFAGLLEDWAADKTLFRLYSDLLKAHAGDRTIGKRIAEYFQRILKKQKWLARKNIPRLESRLARNYIQCAQLKKEMDLFSLTGETGRSRLIDRIIDFHLFDKNHSVSIAAGNRRGEKLQVIQSRSSVFEVIKKDHKLCTVDLSRLDPPENLAHLKPVRKPWFGVTFLGVGSGFSARRRNSCL
;
A
#
# COMPACT_ATOMS: atom_id res chain seq x y z
N MET A 1 -2.23 -17.33 -45.71
CA MET A 1 -3.47 -16.66 -45.21
C MET A 1 -3.33 -16.45 -43.71
N THR A 2 -3.06 -15.23 -43.28
CA THR A 2 -2.86 -14.87 -41.86
C THR A 2 -4.23 -14.70 -41.22
N ARG A 3 -4.63 -15.63 -40.34
CA ARG A 3 -5.88 -15.55 -39.57
C ARG A 3 -5.91 -14.20 -38.84
N ALA A 4 -6.93 -13.37 -39.09
CA ALA A 4 -7.11 -12.12 -38.37
C ALA A 4 -7.14 -12.42 -36.87
N ALA A 5 -6.35 -11.70 -36.08
CA ALA A 5 -6.30 -11.92 -34.64
C ALA A 5 -7.67 -11.60 -34.04
N SER A 6 -8.41 -12.60 -33.56
CA SER A 6 -9.67 -12.37 -32.87
C SER A 6 -9.39 -11.82 -31.49
N ALA A 7 -9.98 -10.66 -31.18
CA ALA A 7 -10.00 -10.08 -29.84
C ALA A 7 -11.37 -10.36 -29.21
N LYS A 8 -11.36 -10.83 -27.96
CA LYS A 8 -12.57 -11.05 -27.15
C LYS A 8 -12.50 -10.21 -25.89
N ILE A 9 -13.56 -9.46 -25.62
CA ILE A 9 -13.71 -8.69 -24.38
C ILE A 9 -14.73 -9.41 -23.50
N ILE A 10 -14.32 -9.77 -22.28
CA ILE A 10 -15.16 -10.37 -21.26
C ILE A 10 -15.45 -9.30 -20.20
N GLY A 11 -16.73 -9.09 -19.89
CA GLY A 11 -17.16 -8.19 -18.82
C GLY A 11 -17.04 -8.86 -17.44
N GLY A 12 -16.53 -8.11 -16.46
CA GLY A 12 -16.70 -8.37 -15.04
C GLY A 12 -17.18 -7.10 -14.33
N HIS A 13 -17.49 -7.15 -13.04
CA HIS A 13 -18.10 -6.01 -12.35
C HIS A 13 -17.12 -4.83 -12.21
N ASN A 14 -17.27 -3.81 -13.08
CA ASN A 14 -16.41 -2.63 -13.23
C ASN A 14 -14.98 -2.90 -13.72
N PHE A 15 -14.76 -4.02 -14.42
CA PHE A 15 -13.52 -4.29 -15.15
C PHE A 15 -13.79 -5.03 -16.46
N ARG A 16 -12.81 -5.07 -17.34
CA ARG A 16 -12.87 -5.83 -18.60
C ARG A 16 -11.64 -6.70 -18.76
N VAL A 17 -11.81 -7.91 -19.25
CA VAL A 17 -10.70 -8.80 -19.61
C VAL A 17 -10.62 -8.88 -21.11
N LEU A 18 -9.48 -8.51 -21.66
CA LEU A 18 -9.17 -8.67 -23.07
C LEU A 18 -8.38 -9.96 -23.27
N GLU A 19 -8.89 -10.81 -24.16
CA GLU A 19 -8.22 -12.00 -24.65
C GLU A 19 -7.90 -11.80 -26.13
N VAL A 20 -6.62 -11.93 -26.50
CA VAL A 20 -6.16 -11.87 -27.89
C VAL A 20 -5.23 -13.05 -28.13
N ASP A 21 -5.42 -13.74 -29.25
CA ASP A 21 -4.58 -14.89 -29.61
C ASP A 21 -3.09 -14.55 -29.60
N GLY A 22 -2.32 -15.32 -28.82
CA GLY A 22 -0.88 -15.14 -28.64
C GLY A 22 -0.47 -14.16 -27.53
N PHE A 23 -1.43 -13.53 -26.86
CA PHE A 23 -1.17 -12.62 -25.75
C PHE A 23 -1.74 -13.16 -24.43
N PRO A 24 -1.10 -12.85 -23.29
CA PRO A 24 -1.69 -13.15 -21.99
C PRO A 24 -2.99 -12.35 -21.81
N PRO A 25 -3.97 -12.86 -21.02
CA PRO A 25 -5.15 -12.08 -20.68
C PRO A 25 -4.80 -10.76 -20.01
N VAL A 26 -5.38 -9.67 -20.48
CA VAL A 26 -5.14 -8.32 -19.98
C VAL A 26 -6.40 -7.79 -19.31
N VAL A 27 -6.29 -7.44 -18.03
CA VAL A 27 -7.38 -6.83 -17.28
C VAL A 27 -7.27 -5.32 -17.38
N PHE A 28 -8.38 -4.66 -17.69
CA PHE A 28 -8.54 -3.22 -17.63
C PHE A 28 -9.35 -2.88 -16.39
N GLY A 29 -8.77 -2.08 -15.50
CA GLY A 29 -9.34 -1.77 -14.18
C GLY A 29 -8.86 -2.71 -13.07
N CYS A 30 -9.22 -2.37 -11.82
CA CYS A 30 -8.86 -3.16 -10.65
C CYS A 30 -9.84 -2.93 -9.48
N PRO A 31 -11.15 -3.20 -9.68
CA PRO A 31 -12.17 -2.91 -8.67
C PRO A 31 -12.08 -3.81 -7.43
N PRO A 32 -12.61 -3.32 -6.29
CA PRO A 32 -12.85 -4.17 -5.14
C PRO A 32 -13.71 -5.37 -5.57
N GLY A 33 -13.31 -6.59 -5.19
CA GLY A 33 -14.05 -7.80 -5.53
C GLY A 33 -13.55 -8.55 -6.77
N LEU A 34 -12.65 -7.99 -7.58
CA LEU A 34 -12.08 -8.67 -8.75
C LEU A 34 -11.57 -10.09 -8.42
N VAL A 35 -10.89 -10.27 -7.28
CA VAL A 35 -10.42 -11.59 -6.84
C VAL A 35 -11.57 -12.58 -6.64
N LYS A 36 -12.70 -12.12 -6.09
CA LYS A 36 -13.89 -12.94 -5.88
C LYS A 36 -14.56 -13.30 -7.19
N ASP A 37 -14.64 -12.37 -8.15
CA ASP A 37 -15.22 -12.64 -9.48
C ASP A 37 -14.46 -13.75 -10.21
N PHE A 38 -13.12 -13.69 -10.23
CA PHE A 38 -12.31 -14.75 -10.84
C PHE A 38 -12.41 -16.07 -10.08
N ALA A 39 -12.40 -16.04 -8.75
CA ALA A 39 -12.56 -17.24 -7.93
C ALA A 39 -13.94 -17.91 -8.15
N GLY A 40 -15.02 -17.12 -8.20
CA GLY A 40 -16.38 -17.61 -8.45
C GLY A 40 -16.56 -18.18 -9.86
N GLN A 41 -15.79 -17.70 -10.84
CA GLN A 41 -15.74 -18.25 -12.20
C GLN A 41 -14.79 -19.46 -12.33
N HIS A 42 -14.13 -19.89 -11.25
CA HIS A 42 -13.07 -20.90 -11.27
C HIS A 42 -11.94 -20.59 -12.27
N ARG A 43 -11.63 -19.30 -12.46
CA ARG A 43 -10.59 -18.83 -13.37
C ARG A 43 -9.35 -18.37 -12.60
N PRO A 44 -8.14 -18.61 -13.11
CA PRO A 44 -6.94 -18.08 -12.51
C PRO A 44 -6.90 -16.55 -12.65
N LEU A 45 -6.37 -15.87 -11.63
CA LEU A 45 -6.11 -14.43 -11.69
C LEU A 45 -5.11 -14.11 -12.81
N PRO A 46 -5.47 -13.21 -13.75
CA PRO A 46 -4.56 -12.72 -14.79
C PRO A 46 -3.36 -11.99 -14.21
N HIS A 47 -2.30 -11.85 -15.00
CA HIS A 47 -1.05 -11.24 -14.55
C HIS A 47 -0.88 -9.80 -15.03
N HIS A 48 -1.66 -9.36 -16.03
CA HIS A 48 -1.49 -8.07 -16.68
C HIS A 48 -2.68 -7.16 -16.35
N TYR A 49 -2.40 -5.99 -15.77
CA TYR A 49 -3.40 -5.03 -15.31
C TYR A 49 -3.12 -3.64 -15.89
N VAL A 50 -3.99 -3.16 -16.76
CA VAL A 50 -3.97 -1.81 -17.32
C VAL A 50 -4.89 -0.92 -16.51
N LEU A 51 -4.33 0.14 -15.95
CA LEU A 51 -5.03 0.97 -14.97
C LEU A 51 -5.53 2.28 -15.60
N PRO A 52 -6.83 2.62 -15.44
CA PRO A 52 -7.34 3.91 -15.86
C PRO A 52 -6.73 5.03 -15.01
N THR A 53 -6.41 6.15 -15.64
CA THR A 53 -5.90 7.35 -14.96
C THR A 53 -6.91 7.90 -13.96
N GLN A 54 -8.21 7.71 -14.22
CA GLN A 54 -9.28 8.01 -13.29
C GLN A 54 -9.76 6.72 -12.60
N THR A 55 -9.52 6.64 -11.29
CA THR A 55 -9.95 5.51 -10.44
C THR A 55 -11.23 5.80 -9.66
N ILE A 56 -11.64 7.08 -9.61
CA ILE A 56 -12.87 7.53 -8.96
C ILE A 56 -13.92 7.78 -10.02
N VAL A 57 -15.02 7.05 -9.93
CA VAL A 57 -16.18 7.18 -10.81
C VAL A 57 -17.41 7.39 -9.91
N GLN A 58 -18.20 8.43 -10.19
CA GLN A 58 -19.39 8.77 -9.39
C GLN A 58 -19.14 8.88 -7.86
N GLY A 59 -17.99 9.44 -7.47
CA GLY A 59 -17.63 9.64 -6.06
C GLY A 59 -17.20 8.38 -5.31
N ARG A 60 -17.10 7.23 -5.98
CA ARG A 60 -16.61 5.97 -5.40
C ARG A 60 -15.25 5.60 -5.99
N ASN A 61 -14.32 5.17 -5.15
CA ASN A 61 -13.06 4.60 -5.60
C ASN A 61 -13.30 3.13 -5.99
N HIS A 62 -13.17 2.81 -7.26
CA HIS A 62 -13.29 1.44 -7.79
C HIS A 62 -11.91 0.86 -8.08
N PHE A 63 -10.97 1.09 -7.16
CA PHE A 63 -9.59 0.69 -7.34
C PHE A 63 -8.98 0.27 -6.01
N ASP A 64 -8.73 -1.04 -5.91
CA ASP A 64 -8.25 -1.74 -4.72
C ASP A 64 -7.14 -2.72 -5.12
N PHE A 65 -5.98 -2.16 -5.44
CA PHE A 65 -4.88 -2.89 -6.06
C PHE A 65 -4.08 -3.74 -5.07
N GLU A 66 -4.02 -3.32 -3.81
CA GLU A 66 -3.34 -4.04 -2.75
C GLU A 66 -3.87 -5.48 -2.58
N PHE A 67 -5.17 -5.72 -2.80
CA PHE A 67 -5.77 -7.05 -2.72
C PHE A 67 -5.31 -7.99 -3.83
N ILE A 68 -5.05 -7.46 -5.03
CA ILE A 68 -4.42 -8.24 -6.10
C ILE A 68 -3.03 -8.66 -5.65
N ILE A 69 -2.27 -7.73 -5.10
CA ILE A 69 -0.89 -7.98 -4.69
C ILE A 69 -0.81 -8.99 -3.54
N TYR A 70 -1.70 -8.92 -2.57
CA TYR A 70 -1.80 -9.94 -1.51
C TYR A 70 -2.11 -11.32 -2.10
N SER A 71 -2.99 -11.39 -3.10
CA SER A 71 -3.33 -12.65 -3.76
C SER A 71 -2.12 -13.27 -4.46
N PHE A 72 -1.31 -12.44 -5.14
CA PHE A 72 -0.06 -12.91 -5.76
C PHE A 72 0.99 -13.30 -4.73
N LEU A 73 1.09 -12.57 -3.62
CA LEU A 73 2.10 -12.78 -2.59
C LEU A 73 1.82 -14.00 -1.71
N PHE A 74 0.57 -14.22 -1.31
CA PHE A 74 0.19 -15.23 -0.33
C PHE A 74 -0.48 -16.47 -0.95
N MET A 75 -1.11 -16.35 -2.12
CA MET A 75 -1.83 -17.49 -2.73
C MET A 75 -1.09 -18.11 -3.91
N LYS A 76 -0.31 -17.33 -4.69
CA LYS A 76 0.48 -17.90 -5.80
C LYS A 76 1.86 -18.33 -5.28
N GLY A 77 2.03 -19.63 -5.04
CA GLY A 77 3.26 -20.25 -4.52
C GLY A 77 4.47 -20.28 -5.47
N GLY A 78 4.76 -19.20 -6.20
CA GLY A 78 5.90 -19.10 -7.13
C GLY A 78 6.39 -17.66 -7.37
N PRO A 79 7.47 -17.45 -8.13
CA PRO A 79 8.06 -16.14 -8.42
C PRO A 79 7.25 -15.35 -9.46
N VAL A 80 5.93 -15.34 -9.28
CA VAL A 80 4.99 -14.78 -10.23
C VAL A 80 4.74 -13.32 -9.89
N LYS A 81 5.03 -12.43 -10.84
CA LYS A 81 4.77 -11.01 -10.69
C LYS A 81 3.45 -10.58 -11.34
N ALA A 82 2.86 -9.53 -10.78
CA ALA A 82 1.82 -8.77 -11.45
C ALA A 82 2.48 -7.71 -12.36
N SER A 83 2.17 -7.73 -13.65
CA SER A 83 2.53 -6.67 -14.60
C SER A 83 1.48 -5.57 -14.55
N VAL A 84 1.88 -4.37 -14.17
CA VAL A 84 0.98 -3.22 -14.00
C VAL A 84 1.35 -2.10 -14.93
N TYR A 85 0.38 -1.70 -15.75
CA TYR A 85 0.53 -0.67 -16.75
C TYR A 85 -0.17 0.60 -16.25
N CYS A 86 0.60 1.63 -15.95
CA CYS A 86 0.08 2.84 -15.31
C CYS A 86 0.94 4.08 -15.61
N THR A 87 0.48 5.25 -15.20
CA THR A 87 1.29 6.48 -15.22
C THR A 87 2.34 6.50 -14.10
N ARG A 88 3.31 7.40 -14.23
CA ARG A 88 4.35 7.62 -13.20
C ARG A 88 3.78 8.08 -11.86
N SER A 89 2.77 8.94 -11.87
CA SER A 89 2.09 9.42 -10.65
C SER A 89 1.31 8.29 -9.96
N GLN A 90 0.63 7.44 -10.73
CA GLN A 90 -0.01 6.24 -10.21
C GLN A 90 1.00 5.29 -9.57
N LYS A 91 2.11 4.98 -10.23
CA LYS A 91 3.19 4.15 -9.66
C LYS A 91 3.66 4.69 -8.30
N ALA A 92 3.90 6.00 -8.19
CA ALA A 92 4.32 6.62 -6.93
C ALA A 92 3.26 6.45 -5.83
N ARG A 93 1.99 6.70 -6.14
CA ARG A 93 0.87 6.49 -5.19
C ARG A 93 0.75 5.02 -4.77
N PHE A 94 0.85 4.07 -5.69
CA PHE A 94 0.76 2.64 -5.37
C PHE A 94 1.94 2.18 -4.52
N LYS A 95 3.16 2.64 -4.81
CA LYS A 95 4.30 2.37 -3.94
C LYS A 95 4.08 2.93 -2.53
N ALA A 96 3.48 4.12 -2.39
CA ALA A 96 3.16 4.68 -1.08
C ALA A 96 2.11 3.84 -0.32
N ILE A 97 1.01 3.47 -0.99
CA ILE A 97 -0.05 2.63 -0.41
C ILE A 97 0.53 1.28 0.02
N LEU A 98 1.22 0.57 -0.88
CA LEU A 98 1.81 -0.74 -0.57
C LEU A 98 2.87 -0.65 0.52
N ASN A 99 3.62 0.46 0.62
CA ASN A 99 4.58 0.63 1.70
C ASN A 99 3.91 0.65 3.08
N GLU A 100 2.73 1.27 3.16
CA GLU A 100 1.96 1.35 4.39
C GLU A 100 1.20 0.05 4.65
N THR A 101 0.58 -0.55 3.63
CA THR A 101 -0.29 -1.70 3.85
C THR A 101 0.44 -3.02 3.99
N LEU A 102 1.61 -3.21 3.35
CA LEU A 102 2.40 -4.44 3.49
C LEU A 102 3.35 -4.43 4.68
N PHE A 103 3.81 -3.25 5.10
CA PHE A 103 4.89 -3.12 6.08
C PHE A 103 4.56 -2.21 7.27
N GLY A 104 3.40 -1.55 7.23
CA GLY A 104 3.02 -0.49 8.17
C GLY A 104 3.88 0.77 8.04
N PRO A 105 3.65 1.75 8.94
CA PRO A 105 4.38 3.01 8.93
C PRO A 105 5.89 2.81 9.08
N SER A 106 6.68 3.73 8.54
CA SER A 106 8.11 3.81 8.86
C SER A 106 8.30 4.27 10.30
N PHE A 107 9.48 4.01 10.87
CA PHE A 107 9.79 4.51 12.21
C PHE A 107 9.75 6.04 12.30
N GLN A 108 10.12 6.73 11.21
CA GLN A 108 9.98 8.18 11.08
C GLN A 108 8.50 8.61 11.18
N HIS A 109 7.59 7.94 10.47
CA HIS A 109 6.16 8.25 10.55
C HIS A 109 5.60 7.99 11.95
N LEU A 110 6.01 6.91 12.61
CA LEU A 110 5.64 6.63 14.00
C LEU A 110 6.07 7.77 14.94
N LEU A 111 7.32 8.21 14.83
CA LEU A 111 7.83 9.33 15.63
C LEU A 111 7.07 10.62 15.32
N GLN A 112 6.89 10.99 14.05
CA GLN A 112 6.13 12.19 13.66
C GLN A 112 4.70 12.18 14.22
N ALA A 113 4.00 11.05 14.13
CA ALA A 113 2.65 10.89 14.66
C ALA A 113 2.62 11.02 16.19
N GLN A 114 3.50 10.28 16.89
CA GLN A 114 3.55 10.26 18.35
C GLN A 114 3.96 11.63 18.94
N PHE A 115 4.87 12.32 18.26
CA PHE A 115 5.38 13.62 18.69
C PHE A 115 4.56 14.82 18.19
N ARG A 116 3.48 14.61 17.43
CA ARG A 116 2.63 15.69 16.89
C ARG A 116 2.18 16.70 17.96
N LYS A 117 1.73 16.22 19.12
CA LYS A 117 1.30 17.09 20.24
C LYS A 117 2.45 17.91 20.83
N LEU A 118 3.67 17.35 20.85
CA LEU A 118 4.85 18.07 21.32
C LEU A 118 5.35 19.07 20.27
N GLY A 119 5.32 18.71 18.99
CA GLY A 119 5.64 19.61 17.88
C GLY A 119 4.67 20.78 17.76
N ALA A 120 3.41 20.61 18.16
CA ALA A 120 2.40 21.66 18.20
C ALA A 120 2.39 22.48 19.50
N HIS A 121 3.39 22.32 20.38
CA HIS A 121 3.41 22.99 21.67
C HIS A 121 3.42 24.53 21.51
N PRO A 122 2.68 25.31 22.32
CA PRO A 122 2.55 26.77 22.15
C PRO A 122 3.88 27.54 22.18
N ARG A 123 4.91 26.95 22.79
CA ARG A 123 6.27 27.54 22.87
C ARG A 123 7.09 27.38 21.59
N PHE A 124 6.58 26.66 20.59
CA PHE A 124 7.23 26.47 19.29
C PHE A 124 6.64 27.46 18.27
N LYS A 125 7.51 28.31 17.73
CA LYS A 125 7.23 29.13 16.53
C LYS A 125 7.30 28.25 15.28
N ALA A 126 6.88 28.76 14.13
CA ALA A 126 6.90 28.00 12.87
C ALA A 126 8.27 27.37 12.57
N SER A 127 9.35 28.15 12.68
CA SER A 127 10.73 27.65 12.49
C SER A 127 11.16 26.59 13.52
N ASP A 128 10.66 26.66 14.76
CA ASP A 128 10.91 25.60 15.75
C ASP A 128 10.21 24.29 15.37
N ARG A 129 9.03 24.37 14.74
CA ARG A 129 8.26 23.18 14.32
C ARG A 129 8.97 22.45 13.19
N GLU A 130 9.46 23.18 12.18
CA GLU A 130 10.26 22.61 11.09
C GLU A 130 11.56 22.00 11.64
N ARG A 131 12.26 22.73 12.52
CA ARG A 131 13.48 22.22 13.15
C ARG A 131 13.23 20.98 14.01
N PHE A 132 12.10 20.94 14.72
CA PHE A 132 11.71 19.77 15.51
C PHE A 132 11.36 18.58 14.62
N ALA A 133 10.68 18.80 13.49
CA ALA A 133 10.41 17.75 12.51
C ALA A 133 11.72 17.13 12.00
N GLY A 134 12.72 17.96 11.62
CA GLY A 134 14.04 17.47 11.22
C GLY A 134 14.75 16.65 12.31
N LEU A 135 14.65 17.04 13.58
CA LEU A 135 15.19 16.23 14.69
C LEU A 135 14.53 14.84 14.79
N LEU A 136 13.23 14.72 14.48
CA LEU A 136 12.56 13.42 14.49
C LEU A 136 13.09 12.52 13.36
N GLU A 137 13.45 13.09 12.22
CA GLU A 137 14.08 12.35 11.12
C GLU A 137 15.48 11.86 11.52
N ASP A 138 16.28 12.73 12.15
CA ASP A 138 17.59 12.36 12.69
C ASP A 138 17.46 11.22 13.72
N TRP A 139 16.48 11.29 14.62
CA TRP A 139 16.23 10.24 15.62
C TRP A 139 15.69 8.94 15.03
N ALA A 140 14.95 9.01 13.91
CA ALA A 140 14.53 7.82 13.18
C ALA A 140 15.72 7.11 12.52
N ALA A 141 16.68 7.90 12.00
CA ALA A 141 17.91 7.39 11.39
C ALA A 141 18.97 6.93 12.43
N ASP A 142 18.91 7.45 13.66
CA ASP A 142 19.85 7.13 14.74
C ASP A 142 19.67 5.69 15.25
N LYS A 143 20.54 4.81 14.75
CA LYS A 143 20.60 3.40 15.19
C LYS A 143 21.08 3.25 16.64
N THR A 144 21.73 4.25 17.22
CA THR A 144 22.31 4.18 18.57
C THR A 144 21.21 4.09 19.62
N LEU A 145 20.22 4.97 19.54
CA LEU A 145 19.12 5.00 20.51
C LEU A 145 18.24 3.75 20.38
N PHE A 146 17.97 3.31 19.16
CA PHE A 146 17.20 2.09 18.92
C PHE A 146 17.95 0.82 19.37
N ARG A 147 19.28 0.81 19.22
CA ARG A 147 20.14 -0.26 19.73
C ARG A 147 20.14 -0.29 21.26
N LEU A 148 20.28 0.87 21.91
CA LEU A 148 20.18 0.98 23.37
C LEU A 148 18.86 0.38 23.88
N TYR A 149 17.73 0.76 23.26
CA TYR A 149 16.43 0.17 23.60
C TYR A 149 16.40 -1.35 23.38
N SER A 150 16.91 -1.83 22.24
CA SER A 150 16.96 -3.25 21.92
C SER A 150 17.82 -4.06 22.88
N ASP A 151 18.96 -3.53 23.31
CA ASP A 151 19.88 -4.21 24.21
C ASP A 151 19.30 -4.28 25.64
N LEU A 152 18.60 -3.23 26.07
CA LEU A 152 17.87 -3.25 27.35
C LEU A 152 16.76 -4.29 27.37
N LEU A 153 16.02 -4.45 26.26
CA LEU A 153 15.01 -5.51 26.13
C LEU A 153 15.64 -6.91 26.17
N LYS A 154 16.76 -7.12 25.46
CA LYS A 154 17.49 -8.41 25.48
C LYS A 154 18.02 -8.76 26.87
N ALA A 155 18.40 -7.75 27.65
CA ALA A 155 18.83 -7.92 29.03
C ALA A 155 17.66 -8.08 30.03
N HIS A 156 16.41 -8.19 29.54
CA HIS A 156 15.20 -8.27 30.36
C HIS A 156 15.09 -7.12 31.38
N ALA A 157 15.57 -5.92 31.03
CA ALA A 157 15.47 -4.76 31.90
C ALA A 157 14.00 -4.37 32.10
N GLY A 158 13.59 -4.11 33.35
CA GLY A 158 12.24 -3.63 33.64
C GLY A 158 11.98 -2.20 33.12
N ASP A 159 10.71 -1.86 32.91
CA ASP A 159 10.26 -0.59 32.33
C ASP A 159 10.86 0.66 32.98
N ARG A 160 11.04 0.63 34.30
CA ARG A 160 11.65 1.75 35.05
C ARG A 160 13.10 1.97 34.63
N THR A 161 13.86 0.90 34.44
CA THR A 161 15.26 0.96 34.00
C THR A 161 15.34 1.43 32.56
N ILE A 162 14.46 0.92 31.68
CA ILE A 162 14.38 1.37 30.29
C ILE A 162 14.09 2.87 30.23
N GLY A 163 13.03 3.32 30.92
CA GLY A 163 12.64 4.72 30.98
C GLY A 163 13.79 5.62 31.46
N LYS A 164 14.49 5.23 32.53
CA LYS A 164 15.63 5.98 33.07
C LYS A 164 16.77 6.11 32.04
N ARG A 165 17.21 5.00 31.43
CA ARG A 165 18.35 4.97 30.49
C ARG A 165 18.06 5.76 29.21
N ILE A 166 16.84 5.67 28.69
CA ILE A 166 16.43 6.45 27.52
C ILE A 166 16.30 7.94 27.87
N ALA A 167 15.81 8.29 29.07
CA ALA A 167 15.77 9.68 29.53
C ALA A 167 17.18 10.28 29.70
N GLU A 168 18.13 9.52 30.25
CA GLU A 168 19.55 9.91 30.33
C GLU A 168 20.12 10.20 28.93
N TYR A 169 19.77 9.38 27.93
CA TYR A 169 20.17 9.62 26.54
C TYR A 169 19.64 10.97 26.02
N PHE A 170 18.34 11.22 26.19
CA PHE A 170 17.73 12.49 25.78
C PHE A 170 18.28 13.69 26.55
N GLN A 171 18.64 13.54 27.82
CA GLN A 171 19.30 14.59 28.59
C GLN A 171 20.62 15.02 27.93
N ARG A 172 21.43 14.08 27.45
CA ARG A 172 22.66 14.40 26.70
C ARG A 172 22.38 15.09 25.37
N ILE A 173 21.33 14.66 24.66
CA ILE A 173 20.89 15.33 23.42
C ILE A 173 20.45 16.76 23.69
N LEU A 174 19.65 17.00 24.73
CA LEU A 174 19.15 18.33 25.08
C LEU A 174 20.27 19.29 25.47
N LYS A 175 21.36 18.79 26.08
CA LYS A 175 22.58 19.61 26.32
C LYS A 175 23.20 20.14 25.03
N LYS A 176 23.16 19.35 23.94
CA LYS A 176 23.62 19.77 22.60
C LYS A 176 22.59 20.65 21.89
N GLN A 177 21.30 20.30 22.01
CA GLN A 177 20.18 21.01 21.39
C GLN A 177 19.68 22.18 22.26
N LYS A 178 20.54 23.18 22.47
CA LYS A 178 20.27 24.34 23.34
C LYS A 178 18.96 25.06 23.02
N TRP A 179 18.59 25.14 21.74
CA TRP A 179 17.34 25.78 21.29
C TRP A 179 16.09 25.10 21.86
N LEU A 180 16.10 23.77 21.96
CA LEU A 180 14.98 22.97 22.46
C LEU A 180 14.94 23.00 23.99
N ALA A 181 16.11 22.95 24.64
CA ALA A 181 16.23 23.10 26.09
C ALA A 181 15.67 24.44 26.58
N ARG A 182 15.95 25.54 25.86
CA ARG A 182 15.46 26.90 26.18
C ARG A 182 13.93 27.05 26.12
N LYS A 183 13.20 26.08 25.56
CA LYS A 183 11.73 26.10 25.56
C LYS A 183 11.14 25.81 26.93
N ASN A 184 11.94 25.40 27.92
CA ASN A 184 11.55 25.19 29.33
C ASN A 184 10.31 24.29 29.49
N ILE A 185 10.14 23.31 28.60
CA ILE A 185 8.99 22.40 28.62
C ILE A 185 9.13 21.47 29.85
N PRO A 186 8.12 21.36 30.73
CA PRO A 186 8.22 20.52 31.91
C PRO A 186 8.50 19.05 31.58
N ARG A 187 9.48 18.46 32.28
CA ARG A 187 9.86 17.05 32.18
C ARG A 187 10.11 16.60 30.73
N LEU A 188 10.75 17.47 29.93
CA LEU A 188 10.91 17.25 28.50
C LEU A 188 11.64 15.94 28.20
N GLU A 189 12.75 15.66 28.88
CA GLU A 189 13.52 14.43 28.72
C GLU A 189 12.67 13.18 29.00
N SER A 190 11.86 13.22 30.05
CA SER A 190 10.96 12.12 30.42
C SER A 190 9.85 11.93 29.39
N ARG A 191 9.32 13.01 28.81
CA ARG A 191 8.31 12.98 27.74
C ARG A 191 8.88 12.46 26.42
N LEU A 192 10.09 12.91 26.05
CA LEU A 192 10.81 12.41 24.88
C LEU A 192 11.06 10.91 25.01
N ALA A 193 11.57 10.47 26.16
CA ALA A 193 11.83 9.07 26.43
C ALA A 193 10.58 8.20 26.30
N ARG A 194 9.48 8.60 26.95
CA ARG A 194 8.21 7.85 26.91
C ARG A 194 7.68 7.70 25.48
N ASN A 195 7.61 8.80 24.74
CA ASN A 195 7.10 8.79 23.37
C ASN A 195 8.00 7.94 22.45
N TYR A 196 9.32 8.05 22.61
CA TYR A 196 10.27 7.23 21.84
C TYR A 196 10.13 5.74 22.16
N ILE A 197 10.04 5.37 23.43
CA ILE A 197 9.87 3.96 23.86
C ILE A 197 8.62 3.36 23.23
N GLN A 198 7.50 4.08 23.24
CA GLN A 198 6.25 3.61 22.60
C GLN A 198 6.45 3.36 21.11
N CYS A 199 7.11 4.28 20.40
CA CYS A 199 7.39 4.09 18.98
C CYS A 199 8.35 2.91 18.74
N ALA A 200 9.39 2.78 19.57
CA ALA A 200 10.40 1.74 19.43
C ALA A 200 9.83 0.34 19.70
N GLN A 201 8.90 0.24 20.67
CA GLN A 201 8.14 -0.97 20.94
C GLN A 201 7.27 -1.35 19.74
N LEU A 202 6.45 -0.42 19.24
CA LEU A 202 5.62 -0.66 18.06
C LEU A 202 6.46 -1.06 16.85
N LYS A 203 7.60 -0.39 16.64
CA LYS A 203 8.53 -0.75 15.56
C LYS A 203 9.04 -2.18 15.71
N LYS A 204 9.38 -2.63 16.92
CA LYS A 204 9.81 -4.02 17.19
C LYS A 204 8.71 -5.03 16.89
N GLU A 205 7.49 -4.75 17.33
CA GLU A 205 6.32 -5.59 17.05
C GLU A 205 6.06 -5.67 15.54
N MET A 206 6.11 -4.54 14.84
CA MET A 206 5.96 -4.51 13.39
C MET A 206 7.10 -5.23 12.65
N ASP A 207 8.35 -5.04 13.07
CA ASP A 207 9.51 -5.72 12.49
C ASP A 207 9.39 -7.24 12.60
N LEU A 208 8.72 -7.77 13.63
CA LEU A 208 8.47 -9.21 13.81
C LEU A 208 7.54 -9.78 12.72
N PHE A 209 6.53 -9.01 12.30
CA PHE A 209 5.55 -9.43 11.30
C PHE A 209 5.88 -8.92 9.89
N SER A 210 6.89 -8.06 9.75
CA SER A 210 7.24 -7.47 8.47
C SER A 210 7.91 -8.48 7.55
N LEU A 211 7.51 -8.48 6.28
CA LEU A 211 8.10 -9.33 5.23
C LEU A 211 9.54 -8.92 4.89
N THR A 212 9.95 -7.70 5.23
CA THR A 212 11.31 -7.18 5.03
C THR A 212 11.57 -5.97 5.93
N GLY A 213 12.83 -5.68 6.25
CA GLY A 213 13.21 -4.40 6.85
C GLY A 213 12.94 -3.20 5.94
N GLU A 214 12.90 -1.99 6.51
CA GLU A 214 12.58 -0.74 5.80
C GLU A 214 13.42 -0.52 4.52
N THR A 215 14.72 -0.78 4.57
CA THR A 215 15.62 -0.62 3.42
C THR A 215 15.33 -1.61 2.29
N GLY A 216 14.68 -2.74 2.58
CA GLY A 216 14.31 -3.76 1.60
C GLY A 216 12.92 -3.59 1.00
N ARG A 217 12.07 -2.68 1.52
CA ARG A 217 10.66 -2.52 1.10
C ARG A 217 10.51 -2.29 -0.39
N SER A 218 11.26 -1.34 -0.97
CA SER A 218 11.20 -1.06 -2.42
C SER A 218 11.62 -2.27 -3.26
N ARG A 219 12.69 -2.98 -2.84
CA ARG A 219 13.15 -4.19 -3.53
C ARG A 219 12.11 -5.30 -3.46
N LEU A 220 11.39 -5.45 -2.35
CA LEU A 220 10.30 -6.43 -2.25
C LEU A 220 9.16 -6.07 -3.19
N ILE A 221 8.72 -4.81 -3.22
CA ILE A 221 7.68 -4.33 -4.13
C ILE A 221 8.07 -4.59 -5.60
N ASP A 222 9.30 -4.27 -5.99
CA ASP A 222 9.80 -4.49 -7.36
C ASP A 222 10.01 -6.00 -7.68
N ARG A 223 10.08 -6.87 -6.65
CA ARG A 223 10.11 -8.33 -6.81
C ARG A 223 8.73 -8.92 -7.06
N ILE A 224 7.66 -8.26 -6.63
CA ILE A 224 6.29 -8.77 -6.74
C ILE A 224 5.49 -8.08 -7.86
N ILE A 225 5.90 -6.88 -8.26
CA ILE A 225 5.23 -6.09 -9.31
C ILE A 225 6.23 -5.60 -10.35
N ASP A 226 5.90 -5.81 -11.62
CA ASP A 226 6.57 -5.18 -12.74
C ASP A 226 5.76 -3.98 -13.22
N PHE A 227 6.25 -2.77 -12.94
CA PHE A 227 5.59 -1.54 -13.38
C PHE A 227 6.03 -1.14 -14.79
N HIS A 228 5.07 -1.09 -15.70
CA HIS A 228 5.21 -0.58 -17.06
C HIS A 228 4.58 0.81 -17.14
N LEU A 229 5.37 1.81 -17.52
CA LEU A 229 4.91 3.19 -17.54
C LEU A 229 4.28 3.54 -18.88
N PHE A 230 3.16 4.26 -18.84
CA PHE A 230 2.65 4.95 -20.00
C PHE A 230 3.66 6.01 -20.46
N ASP A 231 3.81 6.13 -21.78
CA ASP A 231 4.61 7.18 -22.39
C ASP A 231 3.89 8.54 -22.36
N LYS A 232 4.48 9.54 -23.03
CA LYS A 232 3.91 10.90 -23.13
C LYS A 232 2.57 10.95 -23.89
N ASN A 233 2.27 9.93 -24.69
CA ASN A 233 1.05 9.79 -25.48
C ASN A 233 0.02 8.89 -24.77
N HIS A 234 0.22 8.62 -23.47
CA HIS A 234 -0.59 7.68 -22.69
C HIS A 234 -0.67 6.28 -23.31
N SER A 235 0.42 5.85 -23.94
CA SER A 235 0.53 4.56 -24.60
C SER A 235 1.49 3.61 -23.90
N VAL A 236 1.26 2.31 -24.06
CA VAL A 236 2.16 1.26 -23.59
C VAL A 236 2.08 0.02 -24.47
N SER A 237 3.17 -0.76 -24.50
CA SER A 237 3.23 -2.02 -25.24
C SER A 237 3.17 -3.22 -24.32
N ILE A 238 2.34 -4.20 -24.67
CA ILE A 238 2.25 -5.52 -24.03
C ILE A 238 2.83 -6.55 -24.99
N ALA A 239 3.86 -7.28 -24.57
CA ALA A 239 4.50 -8.28 -25.40
C ALA A 239 3.65 -9.57 -25.50
N ALA A 240 3.72 -10.24 -26.64
CA ALA A 240 3.14 -11.57 -26.80
C ALA A 240 3.86 -12.58 -25.90
N GLY A 241 3.10 -13.50 -25.30
CA GLY A 241 3.67 -14.51 -24.39
C GLY A 241 4.44 -15.60 -25.13
N ASN A 242 4.04 -15.92 -26.36
CA ASN A 242 4.53 -17.07 -27.13
C ASN A 242 5.13 -16.69 -28.50
N ARG A 243 5.14 -15.40 -28.88
CA ARG A 243 5.66 -14.93 -30.17
C ARG A 243 6.64 -13.79 -29.99
N ARG A 244 7.93 -14.07 -30.21
CA ARG A 244 8.99 -13.05 -30.11
C ARG A 244 8.73 -11.90 -31.08
N GLY A 245 8.74 -10.67 -30.55
CA GLY A 245 8.63 -9.44 -31.33
C GLY A 245 7.20 -8.92 -31.57
N GLU A 246 6.15 -9.72 -31.35
CA GLU A 246 4.77 -9.23 -31.42
C GLU A 246 4.40 -8.42 -30.16
N LYS A 247 3.73 -7.28 -30.35
CA LYS A 247 3.27 -6.39 -29.28
C LYS A 247 1.83 -5.94 -29.54
N LEU A 248 1.05 -5.81 -28.48
CA LEU A 248 -0.19 -5.02 -28.45
C LEU A 248 0.15 -3.64 -27.94
N GLN A 249 -0.20 -2.61 -28.70
CA GLN A 249 -0.17 -1.25 -28.21
C GLN A 249 -1.51 -0.92 -27.58
N VAL A 250 -1.47 -0.42 -26.34
CA VAL A 250 -2.64 0.07 -25.62
C VAL A 250 -2.48 1.56 -25.46
N ILE A 251 -3.42 2.33 -26.00
CA ILE A 251 -3.44 3.79 -25.94
C ILE A 251 -4.64 4.20 -25.10
N GLN A 252 -4.42 4.98 -24.06
CA GLN A 252 -5.52 5.52 -23.27
C GLN A 252 -6.02 6.82 -23.91
N SER A 253 -7.11 6.74 -24.68
CA SER A 253 -7.67 7.89 -25.40
C SER A 253 -8.48 8.83 -24.51
N ARG A 254 -9.06 8.31 -23.42
CA ARG A 254 -9.75 9.08 -22.36
C ARG A 254 -9.49 8.43 -21.00
N SER A 255 -9.82 9.12 -19.91
CA SER A 255 -9.50 8.69 -18.54
C SER A 255 -9.89 7.25 -18.17
N SER A 256 -10.88 6.67 -18.85
CA SER A 256 -11.35 5.29 -18.67
C SER A 256 -11.57 4.54 -19.99
N VAL A 257 -11.06 5.04 -21.11
CA VAL A 257 -11.24 4.42 -22.44
C VAL A 257 -9.88 4.11 -23.06
N PHE A 258 -9.74 2.88 -23.55
CA PHE A 258 -8.50 2.38 -24.12
C PHE A 258 -8.72 1.86 -25.52
N GLU A 259 -7.83 2.22 -26.43
CA GLU A 259 -7.74 1.66 -27.76
C GLU A 259 -6.62 0.63 -27.79
N VAL A 260 -6.91 -0.53 -28.38
CA VAL A 260 -5.94 -1.61 -28.50
C VAL A 260 -5.60 -1.80 -29.97
N ILE A 261 -4.32 -1.66 -30.30
CA ILE A 261 -3.80 -1.66 -31.65
C ILE A 261 -2.80 -2.82 -31.79
N LYS A 262 -2.88 -3.54 -32.91
CA LYS A 262 -1.92 -4.59 -33.29
C LYS A 262 -1.50 -4.35 -34.73
N LYS A 263 -0.19 -4.17 -34.97
CA LYS A 263 0.38 -3.93 -36.31
C LYS A 263 -0.39 -2.81 -37.06
N ASP A 264 -0.53 -1.66 -36.41
CA ASP A 264 -1.22 -0.45 -36.94
C ASP A 264 -2.73 -0.60 -37.19
N HIS A 265 -3.33 -1.75 -36.89
CA HIS A 265 -4.78 -1.94 -36.95
C HIS A 265 -5.40 -1.88 -35.55
N LYS A 266 -6.43 -1.04 -35.39
CA LYS A 266 -7.26 -1.01 -34.18
C LYS A 266 -8.04 -2.32 -34.07
N LEU A 267 -7.76 -3.12 -33.04
CA LEU A 267 -8.45 -4.37 -32.74
C LEU A 267 -9.79 -4.12 -32.04
N CYS A 268 -9.77 -3.28 -31.00
CA CYS A 268 -10.96 -3.01 -30.19
C CYS A 268 -10.82 -1.73 -29.37
N THR A 269 -11.93 -1.32 -28.76
CA THR A 269 -11.99 -0.28 -27.73
C THR A 269 -12.49 -0.92 -26.43
N VAL A 270 -11.82 -0.64 -25.32
CA VAL A 270 -12.25 -1.05 -23.97
C VAL A 270 -12.70 0.21 -23.22
N ASP A 271 -13.97 0.24 -22.82
CA ASP A 271 -14.57 1.39 -22.13
C ASP A 271 -15.00 1.00 -20.70
N LEU A 272 -14.43 1.70 -19.71
CA LEU A 272 -14.71 1.59 -18.28
C LEU A 272 -15.41 2.84 -17.71
N SER A 273 -15.91 3.74 -18.57
CA SER A 273 -16.54 4.99 -18.15
C SER A 273 -17.90 4.80 -17.50
N ARG A 274 -18.58 3.69 -17.84
CA ARG A 274 -19.88 3.32 -17.27
C ARG A 274 -19.67 2.24 -16.22
N LEU A 275 -20.22 2.48 -15.03
CA LEU A 275 -20.28 1.45 -14.00
C LEU A 275 -21.27 0.37 -14.40
N ASP A 276 -20.91 -0.87 -14.15
CA ASP A 276 -21.83 -1.98 -14.28
C ASP A 276 -22.89 -1.89 -13.16
N PRO A 277 -24.15 -2.27 -13.43
CA PRO A 277 -25.17 -2.28 -12.40
C PRO A 277 -24.70 -3.16 -11.23
N PRO A 278 -25.03 -2.79 -9.98
CA PRO A 278 -24.73 -3.64 -8.85
C PRO A 278 -25.32 -5.03 -9.09
N GLU A 279 -24.57 -6.07 -8.75
CA GLU A 279 -25.13 -7.42 -8.77
C GLU A 279 -26.40 -7.43 -7.92
N ASN A 280 -27.49 -7.97 -8.48
CA ASN A 280 -28.66 -8.29 -7.68
C ASN A 280 -28.22 -9.35 -6.68
N LEU A 281 -27.89 -8.92 -5.45
CA LEU A 281 -27.66 -9.81 -4.33
C LEU A 281 -28.97 -10.54 -4.08
N ALA A 282 -29.14 -11.71 -4.70
CA ALA A 282 -30.18 -12.65 -4.33
C ALA A 282 -30.15 -12.77 -2.81
N HIS A 283 -31.28 -12.52 -2.14
CA HIS A 283 -31.40 -12.41 -0.68
C HIS A 283 -30.42 -13.36 0.04
N LEU A 284 -29.29 -12.80 0.48
CA LEU A 284 -28.31 -13.56 1.23
C LEU A 284 -28.99 -13.94 2.53
N LYS A 285 -29.24 -15.24 2.74
CA LYS A 285 -29.70 -15.74 4.03
C LYS A 285 -28.69 -15.24 5.07
N PRO A 286 -29.14 -14.56 6.15
CA PRO A 286 -28.23 -14.02 7.14
C PRO A 286 -27.32 -15.13 7.65
N VAL A 287 -26.02 -14.98 7.40
CA VAL A 287 -25.01 -15.95 7.85
C VAL A 287 -25.01 -15.91 9.38
N ARG A 288 -25.21 -17.07 10.02
CA ARG A 288 -25.09 -17.18 11.47
C ARG A 288 -23.69 -16.74 11.89
N LYS A 289 -23.63 -15.74 12.76
CA LYS A 289 -22.36 -15.23 13.30
C LYS A 289 -21.56 -16.39 13.92
N PRO A 290 -20.29 -16.59 13.54
CA PRO A 290 -19.47 -17.65 14.13
C PRO A 290 -19.29 -17.42 15.62
N TRP A 291 -19.17 -18.51 16.38
CA TRP A 291 -19.05 -18.48 17.85
C TRP A 291 -17.76 -17.81 18.34
N PHE A 292 -16.70 -17.88 17.53
CA PHE A 292 -15.44 -17.19 17.73
C PHE A 292 -14.99 -16.57 16.40
N GLY A 293 -14.35 -15.40 16.46
CA GLY A 293 -13.84 -14.70 15.28
C GLY A 293 -12.39 -14.33 15.49
N VAL A 294 -11.56 -14.57 14.47
CA VAL A 294 -10.22 -13.98 14.37
C VAL A 294 -10.42 -12.56 13.85
N THR A 295 -10.17 -11.57 14.70
CA THR A 295 -10.13 -10.17 14.27
C THR A 295 -8.81 -9.96 13.54
N PHE A 296 -8.84 -9.94 12.20
CA PHE A 296 -7.69 -9.48 11.42
C PHE A 296 -7.57 -7.96 11.63
N LEU A 297 -6.45 -7.53 12.21
CA LEU A 297 -6.03 -6.12 12.20
C LEU A 297 -5.92 -5.69 10.74
N GLY A 298 -6.89 -4.92 10.24
CA GLY A 298 -6.88 -4.38 8.87
C GLY A 298 -8.22 -4.30 8.15
N VAL A 299 -9.29 -4.91 8.64
CA VAL A 299 -10.64 -4.71 8.08
C VAL A 299 -11.51 -3.93 9.08
N GLY A 300 -12.04 -2.80 8.62
CA GLY A 300 -12.76 -1.80 9.41
C GLY A 300 -14.13 -2.22 9.93
N SER A 301 -14.30 -3.48 10.36
CA SER A 301 -15.50 -3.95 11.05
C SER A 301 -15.12 -4.96 12.13
N GLY A 302 -14.72 -4.46 13.29
CA GLY A 302 -14.65 -5.26 14.51
C GLY A 302 -16.04 -5.46 15.11
N PHE A 303 -16.19 -6.47 15.96
CA PHE A 303 -17.34 -6.58 16.84
C PHE A 303 -16.94 -6.12 18.24
N SER A 304 -17.75 -5.27 18.87
CA SER A 304 -17.58 -4.96 20.29
C SER A 304 -17.78 -6.21 21.16
N ALA A 305 -17.38 -6.16 22.43
CA ALA A 305 -17.66 -7.20 23.42
C ALA A 305 -19.16 -7.54 23.52
N ARG A 306 -20.04 -6.60 23.16
CA ARG A 306 -21.51 -6.77 23.09
C ARG A 306 -22.00 -7.21 21.70
N ARG A 307 -21.12 -7.72 20.84
CA ARG A 307 -21.41 -8.26 19.51
C ARG A 307 -21.98 -7.26 18.49
N ARG A 308 -21.99 -5.95 18.77
CA ARG A 308 -22.40 -4.89 17.82
C ARG A 308 -21.25 -4.58 16.85
N ASN A 309 -21.57 -4.25 15.60
CA ASN A 309 -20.60 -3.73 14.63
C ASN A 309 -19.94 -2.47 15.21
N SER A 310 -18.61 -2.38 15.11
CA SER A 310 -17.83 -1.22 15.55
C SER A 310 -17.83 -0.06 14.55
N CYS A 311 -18.65 -0.14 13.50
CA CYS A 311 -18.81 0.90 12.49
C CYS A 311 -20.08 1.70 12.79
N LEU A 312 -20.03 2.54 13.82
CA LEU A 312 -20.90 3.70 14.05
C LEU A 312 -20.08 4.76 14.80
#